data_AF-A0A3P6EM20-F1
#
_entry.id   AF-A0A3P6EM20-F1
#
_cell.length_a   1.000
_cell.length_b   1.000
_cell.length_c   1.000
_cell.angle_alpha   90.00
_cell.angle_beta   90.00
_cell.angle_gamma   90.00
#
_symmetry.space_group_name_H-M   'P 1'
#
loop_
_entity.id
_entity.type
_entity.pdbx_description
1 polymer ?
#
loop_
_entity_poly.entity_id
_entity_poly.type
_entity_poly.pdbx_seq_one_letter_code
_entity_poly.pdbx_strand_id
1 'polypeptide(L)'
;MRGEMFIWIKLRVGNGASCRFWIDNWSPLGSLKDYFAASSSSRQGISLDSTLADLHRSGNRLSKRLILLCWQSVIYSLWRERNQRLHSQRYQSADSIISSLNRLVNDRLLSFRPSSPALSSSLMQLWLLTE
;
A
#
# COMPACT_ATOMS: atom_id res chain seq x y z
N MET A 1 21.89 -17.77 27.49
CA MET A 1 22.28 -16.47 28.11
C MET A 1 22.08 -15.27 27.17
N ARG A 2 21.01 -15.19 26.36
CA ARG A 2 20.61 -13.95 25.62
C ARG A 2 19.17 -13.50 25.94
N GLY A 3 18.61 -13.99 27.04
CA GLY A 3 17.23 -13.69 27.46
C GLY A 3 17.10 -12.65 28.57
N GLU A 4 18.22 -12.25 29.19
CA GLU A 4 18.22 -11.37 30.37
C GLU A 4 19.22 -10.21 30.20
N MET A 5 19.24 -9.57 29.03
CA MET A 5 19.95 -8.30 28.85
C MET A 5 18.99 -7.20 28.42
N PHE A 6 18.52 -6.51 29.46
CA PHE A 6 18.15 -5.10 29.50
C PHE A 6 17.03 -4.62 28.56
N ILE A 7 15.79 -4.67 29.08
CA ILE A 7 14.60 -3.93 28.60
C ILE A 7 14.84 -2.42 28.36
N TRP A 8 15.94 -1.88 28.89
CA TRP A 8 16.30 -0.46 28.91
C TRP A 8 17.31 -0.09 27.81
N ILE A 9 17.98 -1.06 27.19
CA ILE A 9 18.81 -0.83 26.00
C ILE A 9 17.91 -0.96 24.77
N LYS A 10 17.39 0.18 24.33
CA LYS A 10 16.58 0.26 23.10
C LYS A 10 17.47 0.36 21.88
N LEU A 11 17.22 -0.48 20.88
CA LEU A 11 17.82 -0.33 19.57
C LEU A 11 17.27 0.94 18.91
N ARG A 12 18.15 1.84 18.48
CA ARG A 12 17.75 2.97 17.62
C ARG A 12 17.42 2.44 16.23
N VAL A 13 16.14 2.51 15.86
CA VAL A 13 15.61 1.94 14.60
C VAL A 13 16.29 2.48 13.34
N GLY A 14 16.64 3.77 13.30
CA GLY A 14 17.20 4.40 12.10
C GLY A 14 16.27 4.23 10.88
N ASN A 15 16.80 3.74 9.76
CA ASN A 15 16.03 3.42 8.55
C ASN A 15 15.32 2.05 8.60
N GLY A 16 15.47 1.29 9.70
CA GLY A 16 14.83 0.00 9.93
C GLY A 16 15.43 -1.18 9.16
N ALA A 17 16.51 -1.01 8.40
CA ALA A 17 17.07 -2.06 7.53
C ALA A 17 17.88 -3.12 8.29
N SER A 18 18.42 -2.77 9.46
CA SER A 18 19.13 -3.69 10.36
C SER A 18 18.29 -4.09 11.59
N CYS A 19 17.05 -3.62 11.67
CA CYS A 19 16.18 -3.82 12.83
C CYS A 19 15.10 -4.87 12.49
N ARG A 20 15.22 -6.08 13.01
CA ARG A 20 14.25 -7.17 12.85
C ARG A 20 13.00 -6.89 13.68
N PHE A 21 11.83 -7.03 13.06
CA PHE A 21 10.56 -6.67 13.65
C PHE A 21 10.24 -7.46 14.92
N TRP A 22 10.46 -8.77 14.90
CA TRP A 22 10.08 -9.64 16.01
C TRP A 22 11.11 -9.70 17.14
N ILE A 23 12.39 -9.67 16.78
CA ILE A 23 13.47 -10.13 17.67
C ILE A 23 14.20 -8.96 18.32
N ASP A 24 14.34 -7.83 17.63
CA ASP A 24 15.17 -6.75 18.14
C ASP A 24 14.38 -5.87 19.14
N ASN A 25 15.06 -5.33 20.15
CA ASN A 25 14.47 -4.50 21.21
C ASN A 25 14.25 -3.05 20.73
N TRP A 26 13.39 -2.86 19.75
CA TRP A 26 13.03 -1.54 19.21
C TRP A 26 11.69 -1.01 19.75
N SER A 27 10.84 -1.90 20.27
CA SER A 27 9.52 -1.53 20.79
C SER A 27 9.59 -1.10 22.26
N PRO A 28 8.64 -0.30 22.77
CA PRO A 28 8.55 0.02 24.19
C PRO A 28 8.38 -1.22 25.09
N LEU A 29 7.91 -2.32 24.52
CA LEU A 29 7.63 -3.57 25.23
C LEU A 29 8.83 -4.52 25.22
N GLY A 30 9.93 -4.22 24.53
CA GLY A 30 11.00 -5.20 24.34
C GLY A 30 10.91 -5.93 23.00
N SER A 31 11.44 -7.15 22.97
CA SER A 31 11.33 -8.08 21.85
C SER A 31 9.88 -8.57 21.75
N LEU A 32 9.21 -8.25 20.63
CA LEU A 32 7.81 -8.61 20.41
C LEU A 32 7.60 -10.12 20.34
N LYS A 33 8.63 -10.88 19.93
CA LYS A 33 8.59 -12.34 19.94
C LYS A 33 8.23 -12.90 21.30
N ASP A 34 8.77 -12.36 22.38
CA ASP A 34 8.57 -12.91 23.73
C ASP A 34 7.15 -12.71 24.25
N TYR A 35 6.46 -11.67 23.76
CA TYR A 35 5.07 -11.36 24.12
C TYR A 35 4.05 -12.07 23.21
N PHE A 36 4.38 -12.28 21.93
CA PHE A 36 3.46 -12.85 20.94
C PHE A 36 3.73 -14.34 20.62
N ALA A 37 4.74 -14.98 21.22
CA ALA A 37 5.18 -16.35 20.94
C ALA A 37 4.10 -17.45 21.11
N ALA A 38 2.99 -17.20 21.81
CA ALA A 38 1.87 -18.15 21.90
C ALA A 38 1.03 -18.24 20.61
N SER A 39 1.12 -17.25 19.73
CA SER A 39 0.39 -17.20 18.45
C SER A 39 1.41 -17.16 17.33
N SER A 40 1.73 -18.34 16.79
CA SER A 40 2.60 -18.59 15.64
C SER A 40 2.64 -17.40 14.67
N SER A 41 3.81 -16.77 14.54
CA SER A 41 4.08 -15.60 13.68
C SER A 41 3.74 -15.83 12.20
N SER A 42 3.45 -17.07 11.81
CA SER A 42 2.87 -17.46 10.54
C SER A 42 1.42 -16.98 10.34
N ARG A 43 0.62 -16.75 11.39
CA ARG A 43 -0.79 -16.31 11.24
C ARG A 43 -0.93 -14.87 10.78
N GLN A 44 0.04 -14.01 11.08
CA GLN A 44 0.02 -12.59 10.71
C GLN A 44 0.82 -12.31 9.43
N GLY A 45 1.40 -13.34 8.81
CA GLY A 45 2.09 -13.22 7.51
C GLY A 45 3.43 -12.48 7.55
N ILE A 46 4.01 -12.25 8.74
CA ILE A 46 5.25 -11.51 8.91
C ILE A 46 6.37 -12.47 9.30
N SER A 47 7.33 -12.70 8.39
CA SER A 47 8.49 -13.56 8.63
C SER A 47 9.29 -13.11 9.87
N LEU A 48 9.84 -14.07 10.62
CA LEU A 48 10.72 -13.83 11.77
C LEU A 48 11.97 -13.02 11.42
N ASP A 49 12.46 -13.16 10.18
CA ASP A 49 13.63 -12.45 9.66
C ASP A 49 13.28 -11.12 9.00
N SER A 50 12.00 -10.76 8.91
CA SER A 50 11.59 -9.50 8.30
C SER A 50 12.06 -8.30 9.13
N THR A 51 12.64 -7.32 8.44
CA THR A 51 13.08 -6.07 9.07
C THR A 51 11.96 -5.04 9.09
N LEU A 52 12.07 -4.03 9.95
CA LEU A 52 11.16 -2.90 9.96
C LEU A 52 11.14 -2.16 8.62
N ALA A 53 12.29 -2.07 7.94
CA ALA A 53 12.33 -1.51 6.60
C ALA A 53 11.55 -2.37 5.60
N ASP A 54 11.65 -3.69 5.70
CA ASP A 54 10.91 -4.60 4.82
C ASP A 54 9.41 -4.51 5.07
N LEU A 55 8.97 -4.38 6.32
CA LEU A 55 7.56 -4.17 6.64
C LEU A 55 7.05 -2.80 6.22
N HIS A 56 7.87 -1.77 6.39
CA HIS A 56 7.54 -0.43 5.91
C HIS A 56 7.46 -0.37 4.37
N ARG A 57 8.31 -1.14 3.68
CA ARG A 57 8.28 -1.28 2.22
C ARG A 57 7.12 -2.17 1.75
N SER A 58 6.80 -3.23 2.49
CA SER A 58 5.72 -4.18 2.17
C SER A 58 4.33 -3.66 2.50
N GLY A 59 4.21 -2.63 3.36
CA GLY A 59 2.97 -1.89 3.58
C GLY A 59 2.42 -1.38 2.25
N ASN A 60 1.45 -2.11 1.70
CA ASN A 60 1.14 -2.22 0.28
C ASN A 60 1.18 -0.89 -0.51
N ARG A 61 2.39 -0.50 -0.95
CA ARG A 61 2.65 0.77 -1.65
C ARG A 61 1.92 0.84 -2.97
N LEU A 62 1.79 -0.31 -3.63
CA LEU A 62 1.04 -0.46 -4.87
C LEU A 62 -0.45 -0.23 -4.65
N SER A 63 -1.06 -0.83 -3.62
CA SER A 63 -2.46 -0.55 -3.27
C SER A 63 -2.68 0.90 -2.89
N LYS A 64 -1.80 1.51 -2.09
CA LYS A 64 -1.92 2.94 -1.76
C LYS A 64 -1.88 3.80 -3.01
N ARG A 65 -0.95 3.50 -3.94
CA ARG A 65 -0.84 4.21 -5.22
C ARG A 65 -2.07 4.01 -6.10
N LEU A 66 -2.59 2.78 -6.19
CA LEU A 66 -3.79 2.46 -6.95
C LEU A 66 -5.01 3.20 -6.38
N ILE A 67 -5.20 3.16 -5.05
CA ILE A 67 -6.27 3.90 -4.35
C ILE A 67 -6.18 5.39 -4.65
N LEU A 68 -4.99 6.00 -4.58
CA LEU A 68 -4.81 7.41 -4.91
C LEU A 68 -5.17 7.74 -6.36
N LEU A 69 -4.78 6.89 -7.32
CA LEU A 69 -5.17 7.06 -8.72
C LEU A 69 -6.68 6.94 -8.91
N CYS A 70 -7.33 5.99 -8.26
CA CYS A 70 -8.79 5.84 -8.30
C CYS A 70 -9.48 7.08 -7.73
N TRP A 71 -9.03 7.58 -6.58
CA TRP A 71 -9.54 8.82 -5.98
C TRP A 71 -9.39 10.02 -6.91
N GLN A 72 -8.21 10.20 -7.51
CA GLN A 72 -7.97 11.28 -8.47
C GLN A 72 -8.91 11.19 -9.67
N SER A 73 -9.05 10.00 -10.25
CA SER A 73 -9.97 9.76 -11.38
C SER A 73 -11.42 10.06 -11.00
N VAL A 74 -11.89 9.63 -9.81
CA VAL A 74 -13.26 9.87 -9.35
C VAL A 74 -13.53 11.35 -9.15
N ILE A 75 -12.63 12.06 -8.47
CA ILE A 75 -12.75 13.51 -8.25
C ILE A 75 -12.77 14.25 -9.59
N TYR A 76 -11.87 13.91 -10.50
CA TYR A 76 -11.83 14.50 -11.84
C TYR A 76 -13.12 14.24 -12.61
N SER A 77 -13.63 13.00 -12.61
CA SER A 77 -14.86 12.64 -13.32
C SER A 77 -16.09 13.36 -12.78
N LEU A 78 -16.20 13.51 -11.46
CA LEU A 78 -17.29 14.28 -10.84
C LEU A 78 -17.22 15.76 -11.19
N TRP A 79 -16.02 16.34 -11.10
CA TRP A 79 -15.79 17.74 -11.49
C TRP A 79 -16.10 17.96 -12.98
N ARG A 80 -15.64 17.06 -13.84
CA ARG A 80 -15.89 17.09 -15.29
C ARG A 80 -17.39 17.01 -15.59
N GLU A 81 -18.10 16.07 -14.99
CA GLU A 81 -19.54 15.90 -15.19
C GLU A 81 -20.32 17.15 -14.75
N ARG A 82 -20.01 17.70 -13.58
CA ARG A 82 -20.62 18.96 -13.11
C ARG A 82 -20.40 20.10 -14.10
N ASN A 83 -19.18 20.26 -14.60
CA ASN A 83 -18.85 21.34 -15.54
C ASN A 83 -19.51 21.15 -16.91
N GLN A 84 -19.64 19.92 -17.38
CA GLN A 84 -20.36 19.62 -18.62
C GLN A 84 -21.85 19.97 -18.52
N ARG A 85 -22.47 19.74 -17.36
CA ARG A 85 -23.85 20.18 -17.11
C ARG A 85 -23.98 21.71 -17.14
N LEU A 86 -23.08 22.40 -16.44
CA LEU A 86 -23.09 23.86 -16.34
C LEU A 86 -22.86 24.57 -17.68
N HIS A 87 -21.88 24.12 -18.47
CA HIS A 87 -21.45 24.83 -19.68
C HIS A 87 -22.01 24.29 -20.98
N SER A 88 -22.50 23.05 -21.01
CA SER A 88 -22.89 22.39 -22.26
C SER A 88 -24.24 21.69 -22.20
N GLN A 89 -24.94 21.71 -21.05
CA GLN A 89 -26.21 21.00 -20.83
C GLN A 89 -26.15 19.53 -21.26
N ARG A 90 -24.95 18.92 -21.15
CA ARG A 90 -24.72 17.51 -21.45
C ARG A 90 -24.71 16.73 -20.16
N TYR A 91 -25.54 15.70 -20.11
CA TYR A 91 -25.69 14.81 -18.97
C TYR A 91 -25.22 13.42 -19.40
N GLN A 92 -24.38 12.78 -18.60
CA GLN A 92 -23.98 11.39 -18.82
C GLN A 92 -24.71 10.47 -17.85
N SER A 93 -25.02 9.25 -18.30
CA SER A 93 -25.50 8.20 -17.40
C SER A 93 -24.39 7.78 -16.44
N ALA A 94 -24.77 7.25 -15.27
CA ALA A 94 -23.82 6.73 -14.31
C ALA A 94 -22.91 5.65 -14.94
N ASP A 95 -23.46 4.76 -15.76
CA ASP A 95 -22.71 3.70 -16.43
C ASP A 95 -21.64 4.25 -17.40
N SER A 96 -21.95 5.34 -18.09
CA SER A 96 -21.00 6.00 -18.99
C SER A 96 -19.87 6.64 -18.20
N ILE A 97 -20.18 7.28 -17.07
CA ILE A 97 -19.19 7.86 -16.16
C ILE A 97 -18.29 6.75 -15.59
N ILE A 98 -18.85 5.64 -15.13
CA ILE A 98 -18.11 4.49 -14.59
C ILE A 98 -17.21 3.86 -15.65
N SER A 99 -17.71 3.65 -16.86
CA SER A 99 -16.92 3.11 -17.98
C SER A 99 -15.77 4.04 -18.35
N SER A 100 -16.01 5.36 -18.37
CA SER A 100 -14.97 6.35 -18.61
C SER A 100 -13.92 6.40 -17.49
N LEU A 101 -14.34 6.17 -16.25
CA LEU A 101 -13.48 6.07 -15.07
C LEU A 101 -12.55 4.86 -15.16
N ASN A 102 -13.10 3.68 -15.46
CA ASN A 102 -12.32 2.45 -15.62
C ASN A 102 -11.28 2.61 -16.72
N ARG A 103 -11.65 3.23 -17.84
CA ARG A 103 -10.70 3.55 -18.92
C ARG A 103 -9.61 4.52 -18.46
N LEU A 104 -9.96 5.60 -17.76
CA LEU A 104 -9.01 6.58 -17.24
C LEU A 104 -7.95 5.94 -16.32
N VAL A 105 -8.40 5.07 -15.41
CA VAL A 105 -7.50 4.34 -14.52
C VAL A 105 -6.58 3.41 -15.33
N ASN A 106 -7.14 2.59 -16.23
CA ASN A 106 -6.35 1.68 -17.07
C ASN A 106 -5.32 2.39 -17.94
N ASP A 107 -5.72 3.45 -18.65
CA ASP A 107 -4.83 4.26 -19.48
C ASP A 107 -3.69 4.87 -18.65
N ARG A 108 -4.00 5.33 -17.42
CA ARG A 108 -3.00 5.85 -16.50
C ARG A 108 -2.03 4.76 -16.03
N LEU A 109 -2.51 3.56 -15.72
CA LEU A 109 -1.66 2.43 -15.34
C LEU A 109 -0.74 1.99 -16.49
N LEU A 110 -1.26 1.96 -17.71
CA LEU A 110 -0.50 1.64 -18.92
C LEU A 110 0.52 2.73 -19.27
N SER A 111 0.26 3.99 -18.94
CA SER A 111 1.21 5.08 -19.17
C SER A 111 2.54 4.91 -18.41
N PHE A 112 2.57 4.09 -17.35
CA PHE A 112 3.81 3.75 -16.65
C PHE A 112 4.63 2.66 -17.34
N ARG A 113 4.08 1.95 -18.34
CA ARG A 113 4.77 0.89 -19.07
C ARG A 113 6.08 1.33 -19.72
N PRO A 114 6.18 2.47 -20.45
CA PRO A 114 7.45 2.91 -21.03
C PRO A 114 8.51 3.28 -19.99
N SER A 115 8.13 3.82 -18.83
CA SER A 115 9.10 4.24 -17.80
C SER A 115 9.46 3.12 -16.81
N SER A 116 8.51 2.24 -16.51
CA SER A 116 8.65 1.19 -15.49
C SER A 116 7.68 0.03 -15.78
N PRO A 117 8.08 -0.94 -16.62
CA PRO A 117 7.23 -2.05 -17.04
C PRO A 117 6.73 -2.90 -15.85
N ALA A 118 7.61 -3.21 -14.90
CA ALA A 118 7.28 -4.02 -13.72
C ALA A 118 6.20 -3.36 -12.85
N LEU A 119 6.32 -2.05 -12.60
CA LEU A 119 5.34 -1.30 -11.81
C LEU A 119 3.96 -1.26 -12.50
N SER A 120 3.95 -1.02 -13.82
CA SER A 120 2.72 -1.05 -14.60
C SER A 120 2.04 -2.42 -14.54
N SER A 121 2.82 -3.50 -14.68
CA SER A 121 2.31 -4.86 -14.60
C SER A 121 1.75 -5.21 -13.22
N SER A 122 2.48 -4.90 -12.14
CA SER A 122 2.00 -5.19 -10.77
C SER A 122 0.77 -4.38 -10.39
N LEU A 123 0.66 -3.11 -10.83
CA LEU A 123 -0.54 -2.30 -10.60
C LEU A 123 -1.74 -2.81 -11.41
N MET A 124 -1.53 -3.22 -12.66
CA MET A 124 -2.58 -3.78 -13.52
C MET A 124 -3.10 -5.11 -12.98
N GLN A 125 -2.20 -5.99 -12.53
CA GLN A 125 -2.59 -7.24 -11.86
C GLN A 125 -3.43 -6.97 -10.60
N LEU A 126 -3.02 -5.99 -9.79
CA LEU A 126 -3.77 -5.60 -8.61
C LEU A 126 -5.15 -5.02 -8.95
N TRP A 127 -5.27 -4.25 -10.03
CA TRP A 127 -6.54 -3.72 -10.52
C TRP A 127 -7.50 -4.84 -10.97
N LEU A 128 -7.01 -5.82 -11.73
CA LEU A 128 -7.82 -6.96 -12.17
C LEU A 128 -8.25 -7.88 -11.02
N LEU A 129 -7.54 -7.86 -9.89
CA LEU A 129 -7.96 -8.55 -8.66
C LEU A 129 -9.07 -7.81 -7.90
N THR A 130 -9.35 -6.56 -8.25
CA THR A 130 -10.40 -5.74 -7.62
C THR A 130 -11.71 -5.69 -8.42
N GLU A 131 -11.71 -6.15 -9.67
CA GLU A 131 -12.92 -6.38 -10.49
C GLU A 131 -13.53 -7.75 -10.20
#